data_AF-A0AAU6C6Q2-F1
#
_entry.id   AF-A0AAU6C6Q2-F1
#
_cell.length_a   1.000
_cell.length_b   1.000
_cell.length_c   1.000
_cell.angle_alpha   90.00
_cell.angle_beta   90.00
_cell.angle_gamma   90.00
#
_symmetry.space_group_name_H-M   'P 1'
#
loop_
_entity.id
_entity.type
_entity.pdbx_description
1 polymer ?
#
loop_
_entity_poly.entity_id
_entity_poly.type
_entity_poly.pdbx_seq_one_letter_code
_entity_poly.pdbx_strand_id
1 'polypeptide(L)'
;MDTLRQTDTIDTITANTRELDALVVRHAHITDSRLSLADLGLYVRCMWLQSVYGDDGDVDRLIWELDLPPEETRAGLRRLIHAGYLSVPSREKVEARRTVQQVGALRAALDQTGPLLSEYEQAVVARFVRLAEERAERAERTASLFASFERQESRQHAPDRP
;
A
#
# COMPACT_ATOMS: atom_id res chain seq x y z
N MET A 1 25.14 13.64 -30.34
CA MET A 1 25.20 12.86 -29.08
C MET A 1 24.11 13.38 -28.16
N ASP A 2 22.84 13.07 -28.42
CA ASP A 2 21.70 13.62 -27.64
C ASP A 2 20.64 12.58 -27.28
N THR A 3 20.89 11.30 -27.55
CA THR A 3 19.93 10.22 -27.26
C THR A 3 20.13 9.56 -25.90
N LEU A 4 21.23 9.85 -25.19
CA LEU A 4 21.57 9.23 -23.90
C LEU A 4 21.10 10.02 -22.67
N ARG A 5 20.64 11.27 -22.83
CA ARG A 5 20.10 12.08 -21.72
C ARG A 5 18.58 11.97 -21.55
N GLN A 6 17.88 11.48 -22.59
CA GLN A 6 16.42 11.45 -22.61
C GLN A 6 15.86 10.18 -21.94
N THR A 7 16.59 9.07 -21.98
CA THR A 7 16.22 7.80 -21.33
C THR A 7 16.30 7.89 -19.80
N ASP A 8 17.35 8.50 -19.25
CA ASP A 8 17.47 8.68 -17.79
C ASP A 8 16.38 9.60 -17.22
N THR A 9 15.92 10.58 -18.01
CA THR A 9 14.85 11.49 -17.60
C THR A 9 13.48 10.79 -17.59
N ILE A 10 13.22 9.91 -18.56
CA ILE A 10 11.97 9.14 -18.63
C ILE A 10 11.93 8.06 -17.53
N ASP A 11 13.05 7.39 -17.24
CA ASP A 11 13.09 6.40 -16.16
C ASP A 11 12.95 7.05 -14.77
N THR A 12 13.48 8.26 -14.58
CA THR A 12 13.30 9.01 -13.31
C THR A 12 11.88 9.54 -13.14
N ILE A 13 11.21 9.98 -14.22
CA ILE A 13 9.80 10.42 -14.17
C ILE A 13 8.86 9.22 -13.97
N THR A 14 9.16 8.07 -14.59
CA THR A 14 8.39 6.84 -14.42
C THR A 14 8.59 6.21 -13.04
N ALA A 15 9.80 6.30 -12.47
CA ALA A 15 10.08 5.89 -11.09
C ALA A 15 9.32 6.76 -10.07
N ASN A 16 9.26 8.09 -10.26
CA ASN A 16 8.50 9.01 -9.41
C ASN A 16 6.97 8.86 -9.48
N THR A 17 6.46 8.09 -10.45
CA THR A 17 5.02 7.84 -10.62
C THR A 17 4.60 6.50 -10.02
N ARG A 18 5.47 5.48 -10.08
CA ARG A 18 5.28 4.16 -9.43
C ARG A 18 5.45 4.16 -7.91
N GLU A 19 6.01 5.23 -7.35
CA GLU A 19 6.17 5.38 -5.89
C GLU A 19 4.87 5.69 -5.14
N LEU A 20 3.72 5.85 -5.82
CA LEU A 20 2.44 6.18 -5.18
C LEU A 20 1.37 5.11 -5.40
N ASP A 21 1.75 3.86 -5.66
CA ASP A 21 0.77 2.81 -5.97
C ASP A 21 -0.10 2.43 -4.76
N ALA A 22 0.36 2.72 -3.53
CA ALA A 22 -0.38 2.47 -2.31
C ALA A 22 -0.17 3.57 -1.27
N LEU A 23 -1.22 3.89 -0.50
CA LEU A 23 -1.18 4.87 0.58
C LEU A 23 -1.73 4.27 1.87
N VAL A 24 -1.06 4.61 2.97
CA VAL A 24 -1.53 4.37 4.34
C VAL A 24 -1.68 5.71 5.04
N VAL A 25 -2.85 6.00 5.57
CA VAL A 25 -3.09 7.20 6.37
C VAL A 25 -2.53 7.02 7.77
N ARG A 26 -1.70 7.97 8.19
CA ARG A 26 -1.29 8.09 9.59
C ARG A 26 -2.39 8.88 10.29
N HIS A 27 -3.05 8.23 11.24
CA HIS A 27 -4.18 8.78 12.01
C HIS A 27 -3.70 9.88 12.97
N ALA A 28 -3.24 11.01 12.43
CA ALA A 28 -2.72 12.15 13.15
C ALA A 28 -3.66 13.34 13.01
N HIS A 29 -3.83 14.12 14.09
CA HIS A 29 -4.57 15.38 14.02
C HIS A 29 -3.84 16.34 13.08
N ILE A 30 -4.51 16.78 12.02
CA ILE A 30 -3.94 17.77 11.11
C ILE A 30 -3.91 19.12 11.81
N THR A 31 -2.71 19.62 12.05
CA THR A 31 -2.46 20.93 12.66
C THR A 31 -1.46 21.76 11.83
N ASP A 32 -1.00 21.23 10.69
CA ASP A 32 0.00 21.89 9.85
C ASP A 32 -0.63 23.00 9.01
N SER A 33 -0.31 24.25 9.36
CA SER A 33 -0.80 25.46 8.70
C SER A 33 -0.27 25.65 7.27
N ARG A 34 0.70 24.83 6.83
CA ARG A 34 1.23 24.86 5.45
C ARG A 34 0.34 24.10 4.46
N LEU A 35 -0.62 23.30 4.96
CA LEU A 35 -1.54 22.57 4.11
C LEU A 35 -2.70 23.46 3.66
N SER A 36 -2.99 23.41 2.36
CA SER A 36 -4.14 24.11 1.80
C SER A 36 -5.46 23.40 2.14
N LEU A 37 -6.59 24.09 1.98
CA LEU A 37 -7.91 23.47 2.13
C LEU A 37 -8.11 22.31 1.14
N ALA A 38 -7.49 22.38 -0.04
CA ALA A 38 -7.49 21.29 -1.01
C ALA A 38 -6.73 20.07 -0.49
N ASP A 39 -5.57 20.26 0.17
CA ASP A 39 -4.79 19.18 0.78
C ASP A 39 -5.55 18.53 1.94
N LEU A 40 -6.24 19.32 2.76
CA LEU A 40 -7.13 18.80 3.82
C LEU A 40 -8.26 17.96 3.25
N GLY A 41 -8.91 18.46 2.20
CA GLY A 41 -9.96 17.72 1.50
C GLY A 41 -9.44 16.42 0.87
N LEU A 42 -8.21 16.41 0.37
CA LEU A 42 -7.58 15.21 -0.17
C LEU A 42 -7.28 14.19 0.95
N TYR A 43 -6.75 14.64 2.09
CA TYR A 43 -6.51 13.77 3.24
C TYR A 43 -7.79 13.09 3.76
N VAL A 44 -8.89 13.83 3.88
CA VAL A 44 -10.19 13.26 4.31
C VAL A 44 -10.68 12.19 3.34
N ARG A 45 -10.48 12.38 2.04
CA ARG A 45 -10.81 11.37 1.01
C ARG A 45 -9.92 10.13 1.14
N CYS A 46 -8.62 10.30 1.41
CA CYS A 46 -7.73 9.17 1.67
C CYS A 46 -8.16 8.38 2.93
N MET A 47 -8.58 9.06 4.01
CA MET A 47 -9.13 8.39 5.20
C MET A 47 -10.37 7.58 4.86
N TRP A 48 -11.30 8.17 4.10
CA TRP A 48 -12.51 7.47 3.69
C TRP A 48 -12.20 6.25 2.83
N LEU A 49 -11.32 6.37 1.83
CA LEU A 49 -10.93 5.24 1.00
C LEU A 49 -10.30 4.12 1.81
N GLN A 50 -9.42 4.43 2.76
CA GLN A 50 -8.82 3.40 3.62
C GLN A 50 -9.90 2.70 4.48
N SER A 51 -10.96 3.42 4.89
CA SER A 51 -12.08 2.81 5.62
C SER A 51 -12.94 1.88 4.76
N VAL A 52 -13.04 2.16 3.45
CA VAL A 52 -13.90 1.38 2.52
C VAL A 52 -13.12 0.21 1.89
N TYR A 53 -11.88 0.44 1.49
CA TYR A 53 -11.06 -0.50 0.73
C TYR A 53 -9.93 -1.14 1.56
N GLY A 54 -9.80 -0.76 2.83
CA GLY A 54 -8.73 -1.23 3.70
C GLY A 54 -7.38 -0.57 3.41
N ASP A 55 -6.33 -1.18 3.93
CA ASP A 55 -4.97 -0.60 4.00
C ASP A 55 -4.19 -0.53 2.67
N ASP A 56 -4.83 -0.87 1.54
CA ASP A 56 -4.21 -0.94 0.22
C ASP A 56 -4.76 0.19 -0.68
N GLY A 57 -4.62 1.43 -0.20
CA GLY A 57 -5.14 2.63 -0.85
C GLY A 57 -4.52 2.86 -2.23
N ASP A 58 -5.16 2.29 -3.25
CA ASP A 58 -4.81 2.44 -4.67
C ASP A 58 -5.10 3.88 -5.13
N VAL A 59 -4.03 4.59 -5.52
CA VAL A 59 -4.11 6.00 -5.93
C VAL A 59 -4.80 6.17 -7.28
N ASP A 60 -4.64 5.23 -8.20
CA ASP A 60 -5.30 5.30 -9.50
C ASP A 60 -6.81 5.09 -9.33
N ARG A 61 -7.19 4.17 -8.44
CA ARG A 61 -8.57 3.98 -8.04
C ARG A 61 -9.15 5.22 -7.34
N LEU A 62 -8.41 5.86 -6.43
CA LEU A 62 -8.80 7.13 -5.81
C LEU A 62 -9.10 8.20 -6.86
N ILE A 63 -8.19 8.37 -7.81
CA ILE A 63 -8.30 9.36 -8.88
C ILE A 63 -9.53 9.06 -9.74
N TRP A 64 -9.73 7.80 -10.11
CA TRP A 64 -10.83 7.36 -10.96
C TRP A 64 -12.20 7.43 -10.27
N GLU A 65 -12.34 6.91 -9.05
CA GLU A 65 -13.63 6.87 -8.33
C GLU A 65 -14.14 8.25 -7.93
N LEU A 66 -13.22 9.18 -7.67
CA LEU A 66 -13.56 10.53 -7.22
C LEU A 66 -13.45 11.59 -8.32
N ASP A 67 -13.20 11.17 -9.57
CA ASP A 67 -13.04 12.03 -10.75
C ASP A 67 -12.08 13.21 -10.50
N LEU A 68 -10.94 12.90 -9.87
CA LEU A 68 -9.97 13.91 -9.47
C LEU A 68 -8.97 14.21 -10.58
N PRO A 69 -8.47 15.46 -10.71
CA PRO A 69 -7.41 15.80 -11.64
C PRO A 69 -6.12 15.02 -11.27
N PRO A 70 -5.60 14.12 -12.14
CA PRO A 70 -4.55 13.18 -11.76
C PRO A 70 -3.26 13.86 -11.28
N GLU A 71 -2.78 14.86 -12.01
CA GLU A 71 -1.52 15.55 -11.72
C GLU A 71 -1.58 16.35 -10.41
N GLU A 72 -2.67 17.11 -10.22
CA GLU A 72 -2.90 17.90 -9.01
C GLU A 72 -3.07 17.00 -7.78
N THR A 73 -3.76 15.87 -7.95
CA THR A 73 -3.96 14.87 -6.90
C THR A 73 -2.62 14.27 -6.47
N ARG A 74 -1.81 13.78 -7.42
CA ARG A 74 -0.48 13.23 -7.10
C ARG A 74 0.41 14.27 -6.43
N ALA A 75 0.36 15.53 -6.86
CA ALA A 75 1.09 16.61 -6.22
C ALA A 75 0.63 16.85 -4.76
N GLY A 76 -0.67 16.82 -4.50
CA GLY A 76 -1.24 16.91 -3.15
C GLY A 76 -0.86 15.73 -2.26
N LEU A 77 -0.91 14.51 -2.79
CA LEU A 77 -0.49 13.30 -2.09
C LEU A 77 0.99 13.38 -1.68
N ARG A 78 1.88 13.83 -2.58
CA ARG A 78 3.30 14.05 -2.25
C ARG A 78 3.49 15.06 -1.12
N ARG A 79 2.73 16.17 -1.11
CA ARG A 79 2.77 17.13 0.00
C ARG A 79 2.34 16.51 1.33
N LEU A 80 1.27 15.72 1.31
CA LEU A 80 0.77 15.02 2.50
C LEU A 80 1.73 13.93 3.01
N ILE A 81 2.43 13.23 2.11
CA ILE A 81 3.50 12.29 2.47
C ILE A 81 4.67 13.02 3.10
N HIS A 82 5.14 14.11 2.48
CA HIS A 82 6.24 14.91 3.00
C HIS A 82 5.93 15.53 4.36
N ALA A 83 4.66 15.92 4.58
CA ALA A 83 4.17 16.42 5.85
C ALA A 83 3.91 15.30 6.90
N GLY A 84 4.09 14.03 6.53
CA GLY A 84 3.98 12.88 7.45
C GLY A 84 2.56 12.42 7.74
N TYR A 85 1.55 12.91 7.01
CA TYR A 85 0.15 12.52 7.16
C TYR A 85 -0.20 11.24 6.40
N LEU A 86 0.54 10.96 5.32
CA LEU A 86 0.44 9.73 4.55
C LEU A 86 1.80 9.02 4.54
N SER A 87 1.78 7.71 4.31
CA SER A 87 2.98 6.95 4.00
C SER A 87 2.72 5.99 2.85
N VAL A 88 3.74 5.81 2.01
CA VAL A 88 3.74 4.78 0.97
C VAL A 88 4.29 3.49 1.60
N PRO A 89 3.52 2.40 1.65
CA PRO A 89 4.05 1.11 2.09
C PRO A 89 5.03 0.57 1.05
N SER A 90 6.08 -0.12 1.49
CA SER A 90 6.98 -0.81 0.57
C SER A 90 6.23 -1.82 -0.30
N ARG A 91 6.74 -2.07 -1.51
CA ARG A 91 6.15 -3.02 -2.46
C ARG A 91 5.98 -4.41 -1.83
N GLU A 92 6.95 -4.84 -1.03
CA GLU A 92 6.94 -6.12 -0.32
C GLU A 92 5.81 -6.17 0.71
N LYS A 93 5.51 -5.05 1.38
CA LYS A 93 4.41 -4.96 2.33
C LYS A 93 3.04 -5.03 1.64
N VAL A 94 2.91 -4.41 0.46
CA VAL A 94 1.71 -4.51 -0.38
C VAL A 94 1.53 -5.95 -0.88
N GLU A 95 2.59 -6.59 -1.39
CA GLU A 95 2.52 -7.97 -1.86
C GLU A 95 2.17 -8.95 -0.72
N ALA A 96 2.73 -8.74 0.47
CA ALA A 96 2.43 -9.54 1.64
C ALA A 96 0.95 -9.45 2.03
N ARG A 97 0.41 -8.23 2.12
CA ARG A 97 -1.02 -8.02 2.43
C ARG A 97 -1.94 -8.66 1.40
N ARG A 98 -1.65 -8.45 0.11
CA ARG A 98 -2.42 -9.07 -0.98
C ARG A 98 -2.39 -10.60 -0.89
N THR A 99 -1.22 -11.17 -0.60
CA THR A 99 -1.07 -12.62 -0.42
C THR A 99 -1.95 -13.12 0.73
N VAL A 100 -1.92 -12.46 1.89
CA VAL A 100 -2.74 -12.82 3.07
C VAL A 100 -4.24 -12.73 2.77
N GLN A 101 -4.69 -11.65 2.13
CA GLN A 101 -6.10 -11.48 1.73
C GLN A 101 -6.56 -12.59 0.79
N GLN A 102 -5.74 -12.96 -0.20
CA GLN A 102 -6.04 -14.04 -1.14
C GLN A 102 -6.18 -15.39 -0.44
N VAL A 103 -5.33 -15.69 0.53
CA VAL A 103 -5.45 -16.93 1.34
C VAL A 103 -6.72 -16.91 2.19
N GLY A 104 -7.06 -15.78 2.81
CA GLY A 104 -8.31 -15.63 3.56
C GLY A 104 -9.54 -15.86 2.69
N ALA A 105 -9.58 -15.27 1.50
CA ALA A 105 -10.65 -15.48 0.53
C ALA A 105 -10.73 -16.95 0.05
N LEU A 106 -9.58 -17.59 -0.17
CA LEU A 106 -9.52 -19.01 -0.52
C LEU A 106 -10.12 -19.87 0.59
N ARG A 107 -9.76 -19.64 1.87
CA ARG A 107 -10.35 -20.38 3.01
C ARG A 107 -11.87 -20.19 3.08
N ALA A 108 -12.34 -18.95 2.95
CA ALA A 108 -13.78 -18.67 2.96
C ALA A 108 -14.53 -19.36 1.81
N ALA A 109 -13.92 -19.46 0.63
CA ALA A 109 -14.50 -20.21 -0.49
C ALA A 109 -14.51 -21.72 -0.22
N LEU A 110 -13.47 -22.24 0.43
CA LEU A 110 -13.39 -23.67 0.78
C LEU A 110 -14.30 -24.08 1.92
N ASP A 111 -14.58 -23.21 2.88
CA ASP A 111 -15.58 -23.49 3.90
C ASP A 111 -16.99 -23.66 3.29
N GLN A 112 -17.25 -22.96 2.17
CA GLN A 112 -18.53 -23.05 1.45
C GLN A 112 -18.59 -24.24 0.48
N THR A 113 -17.48 -24.56 -0.18
CA THR A 113 -17.44 -25.54 -1.28
C THR A 113 -16.85 -26.89 -0.87
N GLY A 114 -16.09 -26.93 0.22
CA GLY A 114 -15.42 -28.13 0.74
C GLY A 114 -16.34 -29.34 0.95
N PRO A 115 -17.56 -29.16 1.49
CA PRO A 115 -18.52 -30.26 1.62
C PRO A 115 -18.99 -30.86 0.29
N LEU A 116 -18.81 -30.16 -0.83
CA LEU A 116 -19.19 -30.60 -2.18
C LEU A 116 -18.06 -31.34 -2.91
N LEU A 117 -16.86 -31.34 -2.36
CA LEU A 117 -15.68 -31.98 -2.95
C LEU A 117 -15.55 -33.44 -2.52
N SER A 118 -15.01 -34.27 -3.41
CA SER A 118 -14.59 -35.64 -3.05
C SER A 118 -13.39 -35.61 -2.07
N GLU A 119 -13.16 -36.72 -1.36
CA GLU A 119 -12.02 -36.83 -0.43
C GLU A 119 -10.66 -36.54 -1.09
N TYR A 120 -10.48 -36.97 -2.34
CA TYR A 120 -9.26 -36.70 -3.10
C TYR A 120 -9.11 -35.20 -3.41
N GLU A 121 -10.19 -34.54 -3.86
CA GLU A 121 -10.17 -33.11 -4.15
C GLU A 121 -9.94 -32.29 -2.88
N GLN A 122 -10.55 -32.67 -1.76
CA GLN A 122 -10.29 -32.05 -0.46
C GLN A 122 -8.82 -32.16 -0.07
N ALA A 123 -8.18 -33.32 -0.27
CA ALA A 123 -6.76 -33.50 0.05
C ALA A 123 -5.84 -32.65 -0.85
N VAL A 124 -6.14 -32.57 -2.14
CA VAL A 124 -5.39 -31.72 -3.10
C VAL A 124 -5.53 -30.25 -2.74
N VAL A 125 -6.76 -29.79 -2.51
CA VAL A 125 -7.07 -28.42 -2.13
C VAL A 125 -6.39 -28.04 -0.81
N ALA A 126 -6.48 -28.89 0.22
CA ALA A 126 -5.84 -28.65 1.51
C ALA A 126 -4.32 -28.47 1.36
N ARG A 127 -3.68 -29.20 0.44
CA ARG A 127 -2.26 -29.03 0.15
C ARG A 127 -1.97 -27.66 -0.48
N PHE A 128 -2.78 -27.18 -1.41
CA PHE A 128 -2.60 -25.87 -2.02
C PHE A 128 -2.87 -24.72 -1.05
N VAL A 129 -3.88 -24.86 -0.17
CA VAL A 129 -4.12 -23.90 0.92
C VAL A 129 -2.89 -23.78 1.80
N ARG A 130 -2.33 -24.91 2.24
CA ARG A 130 -1.14 -24.91 3.09
C ARG A 130 0.05 -24.23 2.40
N LEU A 131 0.26 -24.47 1.10
CA LEU A 131 1.31 -23.78 0.34
C LEU A 131 1.07 -22.27 0.23
N ALA A 132 -0.20 -21.86 0.12
CA ALA A 132 -0.58 -20.45 0.10
C ALA A 132 -0.36 -19.80 1.48
N GLU A 133 -0.70 -20.50 2.57
CA GLU A 133 -0.42 -20.07 3.94
C GLU A 133 1.09 -19.93 4.21
N GLU A 134 1.88 -20.93 3.80
CA GLU A 134 3.35 -20.87 3.89
C GLU A 134 3.92 -19.66 3.10
N ARG A 135 3.30 -19.31 1.96
CA ARG A 135 3.66 -18.09 1.19
C ARG A 135 3.27 -16.83 1.96
N ALA A 136 2.06 -16.78 2.52
CA ALA A 136 1.56 -15.64 3.29
C ALA A 136 2.43 -15.38 4.53
N GLU A 137 2.74 -16.41 5.32
CA GLU A 137 3.63 -16.30 6.49
C GLU A 137 5.04 -15.84 6.12
N ARG A 138 5.56 -16.26 4.96
CA ARG A 138 6.85 -15.79 4.47
C ARG A 138 6.77 -14.31 4.11
N ALA A 139 5.72 -13.90 3.41
CA ALA A 139 5.54 -12.51 3.02
C ALA A 139 5.33 -11.59 4.24
N GLU A 140 4.56 -12.02 5.24
CA GLU A 140 4.40 -11.29 6.51
C GLU A 140 5.71 -11.13 7.27
N ARG A 141 6.53 -12.20 7.36
CA ARG A 141 7.86 -12.13 7.98
C ARG A 141 8.75 -11.12 7.27
N THR A 142 8.79 -11.16 5.93
CA THR A 142 9.54 -10.20 5.13
C THR A 142 9.04 -8.77 5.38
N ALA A 143 7.73 -8.53 5.33
CA ALA A 143 7.16 -7.21 5.60
C ALA A 143 7.46 -6.71 7.03
N SER A 144 7.44 -7.60 8.03
CA SER A 144 7.78 -7.27 9.41
C SER A 144 9.25 -6.87 9.55
N LEU A 145 10.17 -7.53 8.84
CA LEU A 145 11.59 -7.17 8.84
C LEU A 145 11.80 -5.76 8.27
N PHE A 146 11.17 -5.44 7.15
CA PHE A 146 11.20 -4.08 6.59
C PHE A 146 10.62 -3.04 7.54
N ALA A 147 9.47 -3.33 8.17
CA ALA A 147 8.85 -2.43 9.15
C ALA A 147 9.70 -2.22 10.41
N SER A 148 10.58 -3.15 10.77
CA SER A 148 11.58 -2.94 11.83
C SER A 148 12.73 -2.03 11.38
N PHE A 149 13.22 -2.16 10.14
CA PHE A 149 14.25 -1.28 9.60
C PHE A 149 13.75 0.17 9.51
N GLU A 150 12.56 0.41 8.97
CA GLU A 150 11.95 1.75 8.88
C GLU A 150 11.79 2.41 10.27
N ARG A 151 11.40 1.62 11.28
CA ARG A 151 11.29 2.11 12.68
C ARG A 151 12.64 2.43 13.29
N GLN A 152 13.70 1.74 12.88
CA GLN A 152 15.05 1.94 13.38
C GLN A 152 15.70 3.19 12.75
N GLU A 153 15.52 3.41 11.45
CA GLU A 153 15.91 4.64 10.76
C GLU A 153 15.17 5.88 11.31
N SER A 154 13.85 5.76 11.52
CA SER A 154 13.04 6.83 12.11
C SER A 154 13.48 7.21 13.53
N ARG A 155 14.10 6.28 14.28
CA ARG A 155 14.67 6.55 15.61
C ARG A 155 16.06 7.17 15.55
N GLN A 156 16.84 6.88 14.51
CA GLN A 156 18.17 7.46 14.31
C GLN A 156 18.12 8.90 13.75
N HIS A 157 17.02 9.28 13.10
CA HIS A 157 16.81 10.63 12.54
C HIS A 157 15.85 11.49 13.38
N ALA A 158 15.52 11.09 14.61
CA ALA A 158 14.84 11.99 15.53
C ALA A 158 15.82 13.14 15.89
N PRO A 159 15.52 14.41 15.54
CA PRO A 159 16.39 15.51 15.94
C PRO A 159 16.39 15.59 17.47
N ASP A 160 17.59 15.68 18.06
CA ASP A 160 17.76 16.09 19.45
C ASP A 160 16.95 17.37 19.66
N ARG A 161 15.83 17.25 20.37
CA ARG A 161 15.02 18.41 20.75
C ARG A 161 15.65 19.03 22.00
N PRO A 162 16.14 20.28 21.93
CA PRO A 162 16.26 21.13 23.12
C PRO A 162 14.88 21.50 23.67
#